data_AF-A0A8T7KDD9-F1
#
_entry.id   AF-A0A8T7KDD9-F1
#
_cell.length_a   1.000
_cell.length_b   1.000
_cell.length_c   1.000
_cell.angle_alpha   90.00
_cell.angle_beta   90.00
_cell.angle_gamma   90.00
#
_symmetry.space_group_name_H-M   'P 1'
#
loop_
_entity.id
_entity.type
_entity.pdbx_description
1 polymer ?
#
loop_
_entity_poly.entity_id
_entity_poly.type
_entity_poly.pdbx_seq_one_letter_code
_entity_poly.pdbx_strand_id
1 'polypeptide(L)'
;MQHVEKTSMTARSRLIRSRVGGIPVDTLLLILAATVLGVIGQLLLKHGMGGMGPLSVSLVGVPKIVWQIATSPFVVGGLLMYVIGTFFWLITLSRLDLSFAYPFVSLNQVLVFIASWLVLHEEVNPLRALGMFVICIGILLVARS
;
A
#
# COMPACT_ATOMS: atom_id res chain seq x y z
N MET A 1 -4.31 -12.97 47.82
CA MET A 1 -2.94 -12.61 47.35
C MET A 1 -2.70 -12.92 45.85
N GLN A 2 -3.31 -13.95 45.25
CA GLN A 2 -3.22 -14.22 43.79
C GLN A 2 -3.86 -13.18 42.85
N HIS A 3 -4.74 -12.31 43.35
CA HIS A 3 -5.45 -11.32 42.53
C HIS A 3 -4.64 -10.04 42.25
N VAL A 4 -3.56 -9.78 43.01
CA VAL A 4 -2.71 -8.57 42.82
C VAL A 4 -1.61 -8.83 41.78
N GLU A 5 -1.19 -10.07 41.61
CA GLU A 5 -0.10 -10.47 40.70
C GLU A 5 -0.53 -10.52 39.22
N LYS A 6 -1.78 -10.88 38.93
CA LYS A 6 -2.33 -10.79 37.56
C LYS A 6 -2.47 -9.33 37.08
N THR A 7 -2.73 -8.41 38.00
CA THR A 7 -2.84 -6.98 37.71
C THR A 7 -1.47 -6.35 37.43
N SER A 8 -0.40 -6.81 38.10
CA SER A 8 0.96 -6.29 37.86
C SER A 8 1.57 -6.81 36.55
N MET A 9 1.27 -8.05 36.13
CA MET A 9 1.72 -8.60 34.83
C MET A 9 1.02 -7.95 33.63
N THR A 10 -0.27 -7.64 33.75
CA THR A 10 -1.05 -6.97 32.67
C THR A 10 -0.67 -5.49 32.53
N ALA A 11 -0.20 -4.86 33.61
CA ALA A 11 0.30 -3.50 33.59
C ALA A 11 1.69 -3.37 32.92
N ARG A 12 2.54 -4.40 33.05
CA ARG A 12 3.91 -4.39 32.50
C ARG A 12 3.96 -4.58 30.97
N SER A 13 2.97 -5.23 30.37
CA SER A 13 2.92 -5.47 28.91
C SER A 13 2.48 -4.26 28.08
N ARG A 14 1.95 -3.20 28.71
CA ARG A 14 1.64 -1.91 28.05
C ARG A 14 2.83 -0.94 28.02
N LEU A 15 3.90 -1.22 28.77
CA LEU A 15 4.94 -0.23 29.11
C LEU A 15 6.14 -0.17 28.16
N ILE A 16 6.16 -0.96 27.08
CA ILE A 16 7.15 -0.78 25.99
C ILE A 16 6.42 -0.76 24.65
N ARG A 17 5.29 -0.05 24.57
CA ARG A 17 4.77 0.33 23.26
C ARG A 17 5.60 1.51 22.79
N SER A 18 6.72 1.22 22.14
CA SER A 18 7.46 2.25 21.42
C SER A 18 6.46 2.95 20.50
N ARG A 19 6.42 4.28 20.61
CA ARG A 19 5.59 5.14 19.78
C ARG A 19 6.52 6.01 18.96
N VAL A 20 6.33 6.04 17.66
CA VAL A 20 7.04 6.93 16.75
C VAL A 20 6.03 7.97 16.28
N GLY A 21 6.24 9.24 16.62
CA GLY A 21 5.31 10.32 16.26
C GLY A 21 3.86 10.12 16.75
N GLY A 22 3.68 9.51 17.93
CA GLY A 22 2.35 9.23 18.50
C GLY A 22 1.70 7.91 18.04
N ILE A 23 2.21 7.30 16.96
CA ILE A 23 1.71 6.04 16.39
C ILE A 23 2.32 4.84 17.11
N PRO A 24 1.53 3.83 17.50
CA PRO A 24 2.07 2.55 17.96
C PRO A 24 2.94 1.89 16.88
N VAL A 25 4.14 1.40 17.22
CA VAL A 25 5.02 0.72 16.25
C VAL A 25 4.32 -0.45 15.54
N ASP A 26 3.47 -1.20 16.24
CA ASP A 26 2.69 -2.28 15.62
C ASP A 26 1.83 -1.78 14.45
N THR A 27 1.25 -0.58 14.57
CA THR A 27 0.43 0.02 13.51
C THR A 27 1.31 0.55 12.37
N LEU A 28 2.49 1.10 12.68
CA LEU A 28 3.45 1.50 11.67
C LEU A 28 3.91 0.29 10.82
N LEU A 29 4.16 -0.86 11.46
CA LEU A 29 4.50 -2.10 10.75
C LEU A 29 3.38 -2.56 9.83
N LEU A 30 2.12 -2.45 10.25
CA LEU A 30 0.96 -2.78 9.41
C LEU A 30 0.85 -1.84 8.20
N ILE A 31 1.08 -0.55 8.39
CA ILE A 31 1.11 0.43 7.31
C ILE A 31 2.21 0.07 6.31
N LEU A 32 3.44 -0.13 6.78
CA LEU A 32 4.57 -0.47 5.92
C LEU A 32 4.32 -1.76 5.14
N ALA A 33 3.77 -2.79 5.80
CA ALA A 33 3.40 -4.03 5.15
C ALA A 33 2.33 -3.82 4.06
N ALA A 34 1.26 -3.07 4.36
CA ALA A 34 0.21 -2.73 3.39
C ALA A 34 0.77 -1.94 2.20
N THR A 35 1.65 -0.97 2.47
CA THR A 35 2.30 -0.15 1.44
C THR A 35 3.20 -0.98 0.53
N VAL A 36 4.08 -1.81 1.09
CA VAL A 36 4.99 -2.67 0.30
C VAL A 36 4.19 -3.65 -0.56
N LEU A 37 3.17 -4.29 0.00
CA LEU A 37 2.29 -5.18 -0.76
C LEU A 37 1.52 -4.45 -1.85
N GLY A 38 1.07 -3.22 -1.59
CA GLY A 38 0.43 -2.38 -2.59
C GLY A 38 1.37 -2.05 -3.76
N VAL A 39 2.62 -1.67 -3.48
CA VAL A 39 3.63 -1.38 -4.50
C VAL A 39 3.91 -2.63 -5.35
N ILE A 40 4.18 -3.77 -4.70
CA ILE A 40 4.41 -5.06 -5.40
C ILE A 40 3.18 -5.43 -6.24
N GLY A 41 1.98 -5.29 -5.68
CA GLY A 41 0.72 -5.57 -6.36
C GLY A 41 0.55 -4.75 -7.63
N GLN A 42 0.78 -3.43 -7.55
CA GLN A 42 0.70 -2.54 -8.71
C GLN A 42 1.72 -2.88 -9.79
N LEU A 43 2.97 -3.19 -9.41
CA LEU A 43 4.02 -3.59 -10.34
C LEU A 43 3.66 -4.89 -11.07
N LEU A 44 3.19 -5.91 -10.33
CA LEU A 44 2.78 -7.20 -10.91
C LEU A 44 1.59 -7.04 -11.86
N LEU A 45 0.59 -6.26 -11.47
CA LEU A 45 -0.56 -5.96 -12.33
C LEU A 45 -0.10 -5.25 -13.61
N LYS A 46 0.73 -4.21 -13.47
CA LYS A 46 1.24 -3.46 -14.61
C LYS A 46 2.07 -4.35 -15.55
N HIS A 47 2.93 -5.21 -14.99
CA HIS A 47 3.72 -6.16 -15.75
C HIS A 47 2.84 -7.19 -16.48
N GLY A 48 1.85 -7.77 -15.79
CA GLY A 48 0.91 -8.73 -16.37
C GLY A 48 0.06 -8.14 -17.49
N MET A 49 -0.33 -6.87 -17.35
CA MET A 49 -1.08 -6.15 -18.39
C MET A 49 -0.22 -5.68 -19.55
N GLY A 50 1.09 -5.46 -19.34
CA GLY A 50 2.03 -5.00 -20.37
C GLY A 50 2.07 -5.93 -21.59
N GLY A 51 1.99 -7.24 -21.39
CA GLY A 51 1.98 -8.24 -22.46
C GLY A 51 0.66 -8.36 -23.23
N MET A 52 -0.44 -7.79 -22.72
CA MET A 52 -1.77 -7.87 -23.34
C MET A 52 -2.04 -6.73 -24.33
N GLY A 53 -1.25 -5.65 -24.27
CA GLY A 53 -1.47 -4.44 -25.06
C GLY A 53 -2.76 -3.69 -24.70
N PRO A 54 -3.12 -2.63 -25.44
CA PRO A 54 -4.35 -1.90 -25.23
C PRO A 54 -5.58 -2.79 -25.48
N LEU A 55 -6.39 -3.00 -24.45
CA LEU A 55 -7.60 -3.81 -24.57
C LEU A 55 -8.71 -3.02 -25.29
N SER A 56 -9.14 -3.50 -26.46
CA SER A 56 -10.34 -2.98 -27.13
C SER A 56 -11.59 -3.64 -26.54
N VAL A 57 -12.36 -2.89 -25.76
CA VAL A 57 -13.59 -3.41 -25.14
C VAL A 57 -14.69 -3.50 -26.20
N SER A 58 -14.97 -4.71 -26.68
CA SER A 58 -16.13 -5.02 -27.52
C SER A 58 -17.01 -6.06 -26.83
N LEU A 59 -18.33 -5.98 -26.99
CA LEU A 59 -19.29 -6.92 -26.35
C LEU A 59 -18.98 -8.39 -26.65
N VAL A 60 -18.39 -8.68 -27.82
CA VAL A 60 -17.96 -10.02 -28.23
C VAL A 60 -16.59 -10.41 -27.65
N GLY A 61 -15.72 -9.43 -27.38
CA GLY A 61 -14.35 -9.66 -26.89
C GLY A 61 -14.23 -9.72 -25.36
N VAL A 62 -15.20 -9.21 -24.60
CA VAL A 62 -15.15 -9.15 -23.13
C VAL A 62 -14.88 -10.52 -22.47
N PRO A 63 -15.56 -11.63 -22.84
CA PRO A 63 -15.30 -12.91 -22.19
C PRO A 63 -13.84 -13.38 -22.37
N LYS A 64 -13.26 -13.15 -23.55
CA LYS A 64 -11.87 -13.49 -23.86
C LYS A 64 -10.89 -12.64 -23.04
N ILE A 65 -11.16 -11.34 -22.92
CA ILE A 65 -10.36 -10.41 -22.12
C ILE A 65 -10.38 -10.82 -20.65
N VAL A 66 -11.56 -11.09 -20.09
CA VAL A 66 -11.72 -11.53 -18.70
C VAL A 66 -10.95 -12.82 -18.46
N TRP A 67 -11.05 -13.79 -19.38
CA TRP A 67 -10.31 -15.04 -19.28
C TRP A 67 -8.78 -14.83 -19.30
N GLN A 68 -8.27 -13.97 -20.18
CA GLN A 68 -6.84 -13.65 -20.25
C GLN A 68 -6.33 -12.95 -18.98
N ILE A 69 -7.10 -12.01 -18.44
CA ILE A 69 -6.78 -11.33 -17.17
C ILE A 69 -6.78 -12.34 -16.02
N ALA A 70 -7.81 -13.19 -15.93
CA ALA A 70 -7.97 -14.16 -14.85
C ALA A 70 -6.94 -15.30 -14.88
N THR A 71 -6.39 -15.63 -16.05
CA THR A 71 -5.37 -16.68 -16.20
C THR A 71 -3.94 -16.16 -16.15
N SER A 72 -3.73 -14.85 -16.12
CA SER A 72 -2.39 -14.26 -16.02
C SER A 72 -1.84 -14.41 -14.59
N PRO A 73 -0.73 -15.15 -14.39
CA PRO A 73 -0.18 -15.39 -13.04
C PRO A 73 0.28 -14.10 -12.38
N PHE A 74 0.77 -13.13 -13.15
CA PHE A 74 1.15 -11.81 -12.64
C PHE A 74 -0.07 -11.00 -12.19
N VAL A 75 -1.18 -11.06 -12.93
CA VAL A 75 -2.40 -10.36 -12.52
C VAL A 75 -2.99 -10.98 -11.27
N VAL A 76 -3.11 -12.31 -11.23
CA VAL A 76 -3.60 -13.04 -10.06
C VAL A 76 -2.70 -12.77 -8.85
N GLY A 77 -1.37 -12.86 -9.01
CA GLY A 77 -0.41 -12.55 -7.97
C GLY A 77 -0.54 -11.11 -7.46
N GLY A 78 -0.67 -10.14 -8.36
CA GLY A 78 -0.86 -8.74 -7.99
C GLY A 78 -2.19 -8.49 -7.25
N LEU A 79 -3.26 -9.16 -7.66
CA LEU A 79 -4.55 -9.08 -6.98
C LEU A 79 -4.50 -9.72 -5.58
N LEU A 80 -3.79 -10.84 -5.42
CA LEU A 80 -3.55 -11.46 -4.12
C LEU A 80 -2.76 -10.53 -3.19
N MET A 81 -1.74 -9.85 -3.69
CA MET A 81 -1.01 -8.83 -2.89
C MET A 81 -1.94 -7.73 -2.41
N TYR A 82 -2.88 -7.28 -3.25
CA TYR A 82 -3.88 -6.29 -2.83
C TYR A 82 -4.85 -6.82 -1.78
N VAL A 83 -5.32 -8.06 -1.91
CA VAL A 83 -6.20 -8.69 -0.91
C VAL A 83 -5.48 -8.74 0.44
N ILE A 84 -4.23 -9.21 0.48
CA ILE A 84 -3.42 -9.28 1.70
C ILE A 84 -3.15 -7.87 2.27
N GLY A 85 -2.73 -6.94 1.42
CA GLY A 85 -2.48 -5.55 1.81
C GLY A 85 -3.73 -4.87 2.37
N THR A 86 -4.90 -5.18 1.83
CA THR A 86 -6.19 -4.66 2.32
C THR A 86 -6.48 -5.14 3.74
N PHE A 87 -6.15 -6.38 4.10
CA PHE A 87 -6.30 -6.84 5.49
C PHE A 87 -5.47 -5.99 6.46
N PHE A 88 -4.19 -5.73 6.14
CA PHE A 88 -3.35 -4.85 6.95
C PHE A 88 -3.85 -3.42 7.00
N TRP A 89 -4.38 -2.92 5.88
CA TRP A 89 -4.98 -1.59 5.80
C TRP A 89 -6.24 -1.47 6.66
N LEU A 90 -7.14 -2.46 6.63
CA LEU A 90 -8.34 -2.46 7.47
C LEU A 90 -7.99 -2.46 8.96
N ILE A 91 -6.97 -3.23 9.36
CA ILE A 91 -6.48 -3.21 10.75
C ILE A 91 -5.89 -1.84 11.09
N THR A 92 -5.18 -1.21 10.16
CA THR A 92 -4.66 0.16 10.33
C THR A 92 -5.81 1.16 10.55
N LEU A 93 -6.85 1.12 9.71
CA LEU A 93 -8.01 2.01 9.80
C LEU A 93 -8.84 1.80 11.06
N SER A 94 -8.82 0.59 11.64
CA SER A 94 -9.43 0.37 12.96
C SER A 94 -8.68 1.02 14.13
N ARG A 95 -7.46 1.55 13.90
CA ARG A 95 -6.58 2.10 14.94
C ARG A 95 -6.24 3.58 14.75
N LEU A 96 -6.43 4.11 13.55
CA LEU A 96 -6.06 5.46 13.16
C LEU A 96 -7.20 6.10 12.37
N ASP A 97 -7.38 7.40 12.56
CA ASP A 97 -8.31 8.16 11.75
C ASP A 97 -7.86 8.21 10.30
N LEU A 98 -8.82 8.22 9.37
CA LEU A 98 -8.55 8.24 7.93
C LEU A 98 -7.62 9.40 7.54
N SER A 99 -7.86 10.59 8.12
CA SER A 99 -7.06 11.82 7.93
C SER A 99 -5.57 11.60 8.24
N PHE A 100 -5.27 10.79 9.26
CA PHE A 100 -3.91 10.46 9.65
C PHE A 100 -3.30 9.37 8.75
N ALA A 101 -4.12 8.52 8.15
CA ALA A 101 -3.69 7.44 7.29
C ALA A 101 -3.37 7.90 5.85
N TYR A 102 -4.02 8.96 5.36
CA TYR A 102 -3.84 9.48 3.99
C TYR A 102 -2.40 9.80 3.58
N PRO A 103 -1.53 10.39 4.43
CA PRO A 103 -0.12 10.60 4.10
C PRO A 103 0.60 9.32 3.65
N PHE A 104 0.25 8.16 4.24
CA PHE A 104 0.82 6.87 3.87
C PHE A 104 0.27 6.34 2.53
N VAL A 105 -0.98 6.67 2.19
CA VAL A 105 -1.54 6.38 0.86
C VAL A 105 -0.81 7.20 -0.20
N SER A 106 -0.59 8.48 0.04
CA SER A 106 0.19 9.34 -0.85
C SER A 106 1.63 8.84 -0.99
N LEU A 107 2.26 8.41 0.10
CA LEU A 107 3.59 7.79 0.08
C LEU A 107 3.63 6.52 -0.77
N ASN A 108 2.59 5.66 -0.70
CA ASN A 108 2.50 4.48 -1.54
C ASN A 108 2.57 4.86 -3.03
N GLN A 109 1.82 5.88 -3.46
CA GLN A 109 1.87 6.34 -4.85
C GLN A 109 3.26 6.85 -5.27
N VAL A 110 4.00 7.50 -4.36
CA VAL A 110 5.41 7.90 -4.58
C VAL A 110 6.29 6.67 -4.81
N LEU A 111 6.14 5.66 -3.96
CA LEU A 111 6.92 4.42 -4.06
C LEU A 111 6.59 3.63 -5.33
N VAL A 112 5.32 3.57 -5.72
CA VAL A 112 4.90 2.99 -7.00
C VAL A 112 5.58 3.73 -8.15
N PHE A 113 5.53 5.06 -8.17
CA PHE A 113 6.14 5.84 -9.25
C PHE A 113 7.65 5.55 -9.39
N ILE A 114 8.37 5.56 -8.27
CA ILE A 114 9.81 5.26 -8.26
C ILE A 114 10.06 3.81 -8.68
N ALA A 115 9.30 2.86 -8.15
CA ALA A 115 9.47 1.45 -8.46
C ALA A 115 9.12 1.13 -9.92
N SER A 116 8.10 1.78 -10.50
CA SER A 116 7.76 1.64 -11.91
C SER A 116 8.86 2.15 -12.81
N TRP A 117 9.48 3.28 -12.48
CA TRP A 117 10.64 3.77 -13.21
C TRP A 117 11.84 2.81 -13.11
N LEU A 118 12.12 2.26 -11.93
CA LEU A 118 13.27 1.38 -11.71
C LEU A 118 13.09 -0.04 -12.28
N VAL A 119 11.91 -0.64 -12.12
CA VAL A 119 11.63 -2.06 -12.41
C VAL A 119 11.03 -2.25 -13.80
N LEU A 120 10.12 -1.38 -14.20
CA LEU A 120 9.45 -1.47 -15.51
C LEU A 120 10.14 -0.61 -16.57
N HIS A 121 11.15 0.18 -16.19
CA HIS A 121 11.87 1.10 -17.08
C HIS A 121 10.94 2.05 -17.85
N GLU A 122 9.84 2.46 -17.22
CA GLU A 122 8.87 3.37 -17.85
C GLU A 122 9.49 4.75 -18.09
N GLU A 123 9.20 5.35 -19.25
CA GLU A 123 9.62 6.72 -19.53
C GLU A 123 8.90 7.71 -18.60
N VAL A 124 9.71 8.42 -17.81
CA VAL A 124 9.22 9.45 -16.90
C VAL A 124 9.14 10.78 -17.62
N ASN A 125 7.91 11.22 -17.91
CA ASN A 125 7.66 12.56 -18.41
C ASN A 125 8.11 13.62 -17.35
N PRO A 126 8.89 14.65 -17.74
CA PRO A 126 9.33 15.71 -16.81
C PRO A 126 8.18 16.39 -16.04
N LEU A 127 7.02 16.55 -16.66
CA LEU A 127 5.83 17.11 -16.00
C LEU A 127 5.27 16.17 -14.93
N ARG A 128 5.34 14.84 -15.15
CA ARG A 128 4.95 13.84 -14.13
C ARG A 128 5.93 13.88 -12.95
N ALA A 129 7.23 14.00 -13.23
CA ALA A 129 8.24 14.14 -12.18
C ALA A 129 8.02 15.42 -11.34
N LEU A 130 7.68 16.55 -11.98
CA LEU A 130 7.34 17.78 -11.27
C LEU A 130 6.09 17.62 -10.39
N GLY A 131 5.02 17.01 -10.93
CA GLY A 131 3.82 16.71 -10.14
C GLY A 131 4.11 15.79 -8.95
N MET A 132 4.95 14.78 -9.15
CA MET A 132 5.40 13.87 -8.09
C MET A 132 6.16 14.62 -6.98
N PHE A 133 7.02 15.57 -7.36
CA PHE A 133 7.74 16.43 -6.41
C PHE A 133 6.78 17.30 -5.59
N VAL A 134 5.74 17.86 -6.21
CA VAL A 134 4.69 18.62 -5.50
C VAL A 134 3.94 17.73 -4.50
N ILE A 135 3.60 16.48 -4.87
CA ILE A 135 2.98 15.52 -3.94
C ILE A 135 3.90 15.25 -2.74
N CYS A 136 5.20 15.05 -2.96
CA CYS A 136 6.17 14.86 -1.88
C CYS A 136 6.20 16.06 -0.93
N ILE A 137 6.18 17.30 -1.44
CA ILE A 137 6.08 18.50 -0.61
C ILE A 137 4.79 18.49 0.20
N GLY A 138 3.65 18.17 -0.42
CA GLY A 138 2.36 18.07 0.27
C GLY A 138 2.40 17.07 1.43
N ILE A 139 2.99 15.89 1.23
CA ILE A 139 3.18 14.87 2.28
C ILE A 139 4.03 15.43 3.43
N LEU A 140 5.13 16.12 3.11
CA LEU A 140 6.01 16.72 4.13
C LEU A 140 5.30 17.80 4.95
N LEU A 141 4.45 18.61 4.33
CA LEU A 141 3.65 19.62 5.03
C LEU A 141 2.65 18.95 6.00
N VAL A 142 1.92 17.94 5.54
CA VAL A 142 0.97 17.20 6.40
C VAL A 142 1.67 16.44 7.51
N ALA A 143 2.85 15.87 7.26
CA ALA A 143 3.63 15.20 8.30
C ALA A 143 4.17 16.16 9.38
N ARG A 144 4.14 17.47 9.15
CA ARG A 144 4.63 18.51 10.07
C ARG A 144 3.50 19.28 10.77
N SER A 145 2.25 19.13 10.35
CA SER A 145 1.06 19.72 10.98
C SER A 145 0.58 18.88 12.16
#